data_AF-A0A6F7W772-F1
#
_entry.id   AF-A0A6F7W772-F1
#
_cell.length_a   1.000
_cell.length_b   1.000
_cell.length_c   1.000
_cell.angle_alpha   90.00
_cell.angle_beta   90.00
_cell.angle_gamma   90.00
#
_symmetry.space_group_name_H-M   'P 1'
#
loop_
_entity.id
_entity.type
_entity.pdbx_description
1 polymer ?
#
loop_
_entity_poly.entity_id
_entity_poly.type
_entity_poly.pdbx_seq_one_letter_code
_entity_poly.pdbx_strand_id
1 'polypeptide(L)'
;TLLGSLAAEDERPGGAWHAEWQPLRELLRLAGGSARDAVELTSGLKVFPERMADHLRLTGGLIVSERIAAELAEVVGRARAKELLTEASRRVAAEGGGLAEALAGALPPGRLRELMDPGTYVGAAAALVDRALGRDA
;
A
#
# COMPACT_ATOMS: atom_id res chain seq x y z
N THR A 1 -16.77 -24.00 19.80
CA THR A 1 -15.82 -23.74 18.69
C THR A 1 -14.71 -24.77 18.78
N LEU A 2 -13.90 -25.01 17.74
CA LEU A 2 -12.78 -25.96 17.86
C LEU A 2 -11.83 -25.61 19.01
N LEU A 3 -11.52 -24.32 19.19
CA LEU A 3 -10.71 -23.87 20.33
C LEU A 3 -11.40 -24.18 21.68
N GLY A 4 -12.72 -24.00 21.75
CA GLY A 4 -13.50 -24.33 22.96
C GLY A 4 -13.58 -25.83 23.26
N SER A 5 -13.41 -26.70 22.27
CA SER A 5 -13.38 -28.15 22.48
C SER A 5 -12.11 -28.62 23.21
N LEU A 6 -11.08 -27.76 23.36
CA LEU A 6 -9.89 -28.08 24.15
C LEU A 6 -10.17 -28.26 25.65
N ALA A 7 -11.26 -27.66 26.16
CA ALA A 7 -11.70 -27.83 27.55
C ALA A 7 -12.47 -29.14 27.77
N ALA A 8 -12.15 -30.19 27.00
CA ALA A 8 -12.75 -31.51 27.13
C ALA A 8 -12.49 -32.11 28.52
N GLU A 9 -13.54 -32.54 29.20
CA GLU A 9 -13.48 -33.20 30.50
C GLU A 9 -13.29 -34.72 30.35
N ASP A 10 -12.63 -35.30 31.36
CA ASP A 10 -12.40 -36.74 31.53
C ASP A 10 -11.75 -37.43 30.30
N GLU A 11 -11.81 -38.77 30.24
CA GLU A 11 -11.23 -39.56 29.16
C GLU A 11 -12.13 -39.61 27.90
N ARG A 12 -13.41 -39.23 28.04
CA ARG A 12 -14.37 -39.11 26.92
C ARG A 12 -15.43 -38.04 27.20
N PRO A 13 -15.28 -36.83 26.65
CA PRO A 13 -16.16 -35.70 26.95
C PRO A 13 -17.56 -35.88 26.34
N GLY A 14 -18.60 -35.62 27.14
CA GLY A 14 -20.02 -35.66 26.76
C GLY A 14 -20.48 -34.49 25.89
N GLY A 15 -19.68 -34.03 24.92
CA GLY A 15 -20.09 -32.97 24.00
C GLY A 15 -18.96 -32.31 23.21
N ALA A 16 -17.85 -31.97 23.88
CA ALA A 16 -16.72 -31.26 23.27
C ALA A 16 -16.18 -31.99 22.02
N TRP A 17 -16.06 -33.32 22.10
CA TRP A 17 -15.64 -34.18 20.98
C TRP A 17 -16.63 -34.14 19.79
N HIS A 18 -17.94 -34.23 20.05
CA HIS A 18 -18.97 -34.18 19.00
C HIS A 18 -19.02 -32.81 18.32
N ALA A 19 -18.76 -31.75 19.08
CA ALA A 19 -18.74 -30.38 18.60
C ALA A 19 -17.59 -30.08 17.63
N GLU A 20 -16.61 -30.97 17.48
CA GLU A 20 -15.49 -30.78 16.56
C GLU A 20 -15.82 -31.17 15.11
N TRP A 21 -16.69 -32.16 14.91
CA TRP A 21 -16.79 -32.86 13.63
C TRP A 21 -17.26 -31.95 12.49
N GLN A 22 -18.32 -31.19 12.71
CA GLN A 22 -18.83 -30.27 11.69
C GLN A 22 -17.90 -29.06 11.49
N PRO A 23 -17.44 -28.35 12.54
CA PRO A 23 -16.58 -27.18 12.35
C PRO A 23 -15.24 -27.52 11.71
N LEU A 24 -14.61 -28.64 12.07
CA LEU A 24 -13.34 -29.06 11.46
C LEU A 24 -13.50 -29.30 9.96
N ARG A 25 -14.54 -30.06 9.57
CA ARG A 25 -14.85 -30.29 8.16
C ARG A 25 -15.12 -28.99 7.42
N GLU A 26 -15.85 -28.07 8.04
CA GLU A 26 -16.18 -26.79 7.41
C GLU A 26 -14.94 -25.91 7.20
N LEU A 27 -14.05 -25.84 8.20
CA LEU A 27 -12.80 -25.12 8.06
C LEU A 27 -11.91 -25.70 6.96
N LEU A 28 -11.81 -27.04 6.88
CA LEU A 28 -11.07 -27.70 5.81
C LEU A 28 -11.66 -27.41 4.43
N ARG A 29 -13.00 -27.39 4.33
CA ARG A 29 -13.71 -27.06 3.09
C ARG A 29 -13.46 -25.62 2.66
N LEU A 30 -13.57 -24.68 3.60
CA LEU A 30 -13.35 -23.25 3.33
C LEU A 30 -11.89 -22.97 2.98
N ALA A 31 -10.94 -23.50 3.76
CA ALA A 31 -9.53 -23.33 3.49
C ALA A 31 -9.12 -23.94 2.14
N GLY A 32 -9.60 -25.14 1.82
CA GLY A 32 -9.35 -25.79 0.54
C GLY A 32 -9.94 -25.02 -0.65
N GLY A 33 -11.18 -24.52 -0.51
CA GLY A 33 -11.81 -23.66 -1.52
C GLY A 33 -11.04 -22.37 -1.74
N SER A 34 -10.74 -21.63 -0.67
CA SER A 34 -9.96 -20.40 -0.74
C SER A 34 -8.56 -20.62 -1.32
N ALA A 35 -7.89 -21.73 -0.99
CA ALA A 35 -6.59 -22.06 -1.56
C ALA A 35 -6.66 -22.32 -3.07
N ARG A 36 -7.69 -23.05 -3.53
CA ARG A 36 -7.95 -23.28 -4.96
C ARG A 36 -8.16 -21.95 -5.70
N ASP A 37 -9.05 -21.11 -5.18
CA ASP A 37 -9.40 -19.83 -5.81
C ASP A 37 -8.20 -18.87 -5.81
N ALA A 38 -7.38 -18.90 -4.75
CA ALA A 38 -6.13 -18.14 -4.70
C ALA A 38 -5.13 -18.58 -5.77
N VAL A 39 -4.97 -19.88 -6.01
CA VAL A 39 -4.12 -20.40 -7.10
C VAL A 39 -4.62 -19.93 -8.46
N GLU A 40 -5.94 -20.03 -8.72
CA GLU A 40 -6.53 -19.57 -9.97
C GLU A 40 -6.31 -18.06 -10.19
N LEU A 41 -6.64 -17.25 -9.17
CA LEU A 41 -6.47 -15.80 -9.23
C LEU A 41 -5.01 -15.41 -9.45
N THR A 42 -4.08 -15.96 -8.66
CA THR A 42 -2.66 -15.58 -8.75
C THR A 42 -1.98 -16.06 -10.02
N SER A 43 -2.43 -17.18 -10.61
CA SER A 43 -1.89 -17.68 -11.88
C SER A 43 -2.43 -16.92 -13.10
N GLY A 44 -3.65 -16.40 -13.01
CA GLY A 44 -4.34 -15.69 -14.10
C GLY A 44 -4.38 -14.16 -13.97
N LEU A 45 -3.81 -13.59 -12.91
CA LEU A 45 -3.91 -12.16 -12.62
C LEU A 45 -3.32 -11.31 -13.74
N LYS A 46 -4.13 -10.38 -14.27
CA LYS A 46 -3.69 -9.39 -15.26
C LYS A 46 -3.45 -8.05 -14.57
N VAL A 47 -2.20 -7.60 -14.63
CA VAL A 47 -1.80 -6.27 -14.15
C VAL A 47 -1.89 -5.28 -15.30
N PHE A 48 -2.34 -4.06 -15.02
CA PHE A 48 -2.44 -2.96 -15.99
C PHE A 48 -1.57 -1.78 -15.52
N PRO A 49 -0.25 -1.81 -15.78
CA PRO A 49 0.69 -0.80 -15.29
C PRO A 49 0.32 0.63 -15.66
N GLU A 50 -0.23 0.83 -16.86
CA GLU A 50 -0.66 2.12 -17.39
C GLU A 50 -1.80 2.69 -16.56
N ARG A 51 -2.79 1.85 -16.19
CA ARG A 51 -3.87 2.27 -15.29
C ARG A 51 -3.37 2.57 -13.89
N MET A 52 -2.39 1.80 -13.40
CA MET A 52 -1.75 2.10 -12.12
C MET A 52 -1.05 3.46 -12.17
N ALA A 53 -0.31 3.76 -13.23
CA ALA A 53 0.34 5.05 -13.44
C ALA A 53 -0.68 6.19 -13.56
N ASP A 54 -1.80 5.98 -14.26
CA ASP A 54 -2.89 6.95 -14.34
C ASP A 54 -3.51 7.24 -12.97
N HIS A 55 -3.73 6.20 -12.16
CA HIS A 55 -4.26 6.36 -10.79
C HIS A 55 -3.33 7.19 -9.90
N LEU A 56 -2.00 7.07 -10.06
CA LEU A 56 -1.06 7.91 -9.31
C LEU A 56 -1.19 9.40 -9.66
N ARG A 57 -1.62 9.74 -10.88
CA ARG A 57 -1.82 11.13 -11.32
C ARG A 57 -3.12 11.76 -10.81
N LEU A 58 -4.08 10.95 -10.32
CA LEU A 58 -5.39 11.45 -9.85
C LEU A 58 -5.29 12.47 -8.71
N THR A 59 -4.18 12.47 -7.97
CA THR A 59 -3.95 13.39 -6.85
C THR A 59 -3.34 14.74 -7.29
N GLY A 60 -3.14 14.98 -8.58
CA GLY A 60 -2.47 16.18 -9.07
C GLY A 60 -1.02 16.31 -8.59
N GLY A 61 -0.36 15.20 -8.24
CA GLY A 61 1.00 15.18 -7.70
C GLY A 61 1.11 15.31 -6.17
N LEU A 62 0.00 15.43 -5.45
CA LEU A 62 0.01 15.47 -3.97
C LEU A 62 0.56 14.19 -3.33
N ILE A 63 0.46 13.05 -4.04
CA ILE A 63 1.01 11.76 -3.58
C ILE A 63 2.53 11.78 -3.33
N VAL A 64 3.28 12.67 -3.98
CA VAL A 64 4.74 12.83 -3.79
C VAL A 64 5.12 14.04 -2.91
N SER A 65 4.14 14.65 -2.23
CA SER A 65 4.33 15.88 -1.44
C SER A 65 5.42 15.78 -0.37
N GLU A 66 5.56 14.62 0.28
CA GLU A 66 6.61 14.38 1.29
C GLU A 66 8.02 14.52 0.70
N ARG A 67 8.26 13.91 -0.47
CA ARG A 67 9.55 13.98 -1.17
C ARG A 67 9.92 15.41 -1.50
N ILE A 68 8.93 16.18 -1.99
CA ILE A 68 9.12 17.60 -2.30
C ILE A 68 9.39 18.40 -1.02
N ALA A 69 8.75 18.05 0.09
CA ALA A 69 8.94 18.73 1.37
C ALA A 69 10.38 18.59 1.84
N ALA A 70 10.95 17.38 1.73
CA ALA A 70 12.34 17.12 2.07
C ALA A 70 13.29 17.96 1.21
N GLU A 71 13.09 17.97 -0.11
CA GLU A 71 13.94 18.72 -1.05
C GLU A 71 13.80 20.24 -0.87
N LEU A 72 12.58 20.76 -0.69
CA LEU A 72 12.35 22.17 -0.38
C LEU A 72 12.98 22.56 0.96
N ALA A 73 12.95 21.68 1.96
CA ALA A 73 13.52 21.96 3.27
C ALA A 73 15.04 22.20 3.20
N GLU A 74 15.75 21.54 2.29
CA GLU A 74 17.19 21.76 2.06
C GLU A 74 17.47 23.13 1.43
N VAL A 75 16.50 23.71 0.70
CA VAL A 75 16.67 25.01 0.00
C VAL A 75 16.17 26.19 0.84
N VAL A 76 15.00 26.05 1.47
CA VAL A 76 14.30 27.17 2.15
C VAL A 76 14.09 26.94 3.65
N GLY A 77 14.52 25.80 4.18
CA GLY A 77 14.28 25.39 5.57
C GLY A 77 12.92 24.73 5.78
N ARG A 78 12.84 23.87 6.80
CA ARG A 78 11.66 23.02 7.09
C ARG A 78 10.35 23.79 7.29
N ALA A 79 10.38 24.89 8.04
CA ALA A 79 9.18 25.69 8.32
C ALA A 79 8.61 26.28 7.03
N ARG A 80 9.46 26.90 6.21
CA ARG A 80 9.05 27.51 4.95
C ARG A 80 8.61 26.48 3.91
N ALA A 81 9.30 25.34 3.82
CA ALA A 81 8.92 24.24 2.96
C ALA A 81 7.50 23.72 3.28
N LYS A 82 7.19 23.57 4.57
CA LYS A 82 5.85 23.17 5.03
C LYS A 82 4.78 24.20 4.67
N GLU A 83 5.06 25.49 4.85
CA GLU A 83 4.13 26.56 4.46
C GLU A 83 3.84 26.54 2.96
N LEU A 84 4.87 26.50 2.12
CA LEU A 84 4.74 26.47 0.66
C LEU A 84 3.92 25.27 0.19
N LEU A 85 4.19 24.07 0.72
CA LEU A 85 3.42 22.87 0.38
C LEU A 85 1.98 22.93 0.87
N THR A 86 1.74 23.51 2.05
CA THR A 86 0.38 23.68 2.57
C THR A 86 -0.43 24.62 1.69
N GLU A 87 0.18 25.74 1.28
CA GLU A 87 -0.46 26.69 0.37
C GLU A 87 -0.72 26.07 -1.00
N ALA A 88 0.29 25.41 -1.58
CA ALA A 88 0.16 24.74 -2.88
C ALA A 88 -0.91 23.65 -2.87
N SER A 89 -0.97 22.85 -1.79
CA SER A 89 -1.99 21.80 -1.65
C SER A 89 -3.39 22.37 -1.53
N ARG A 90 -3.57 23.47 -0.78
CA ARG A 90 -4.85 24.18 -0.70
C ARG A 90 -5.27 24.74 -2.06
N ARG A 91 -4.33 25.28 -2.83
CA ARG A 91 -4.60 25.79 -4.20
C ARG A 91 -5.08 24.66 -5.11
N VAL A 92 -4.35 23.54 -5.16
CA VAL A 92 -4.74 22.35 -5.94
C VAL A 92 -6.13 21.84 -5.54
N ALA A 93 -6.45 21.84 -4.24
CA ALA A 93 -7.75 21.38 -3.76
C ALA A 93 -8.91 22.35 -4.09
N ALA A 94 -8.65 23.66 -4.09
CA ALA A 94 -9.67 24.68 -4.31
C ALA A 94 -9.91 24.98 -5.81
N GLU A 95 -8.84 25.03 -6.59
CA GLU A 95 -8.84 25.52 -7.98
C GLU A 95 -8.64 24.39 -8.99
N GLY A 96 -8.25 23.19 -8.54
CA GLY A 96 -7.78 22.12 -9.41
C GLY A 96 -6.34 22.36 -9.88
N GLY A 97 -5.92 21.64 -10.92
CA GLY A 97 -4.57 21.73 -11.49
C GLY A 97 -3.54 20.81 -10.80
N GLY A 98 -2.26 21.09 -11.02
CA GLY A 98 -1.16 20.25 -10.54
C GLY A 98 -0.30 20.91 -9.46
N LEU A 99 0.24 20.10 -8.54
CA LEU A 99 1.19 20.55 -7.53
C LEU A 99 2.44 21.18 -8.14
N ALA A 100 2.88 20.70 -9.30
CA ALA A 100 3.99 21.28 -10.05
C ALA A 100 3.73 22.74 -10.48
N GLU A 101 2.49 23.05 -10.88
CA GLU A 101 2.08 24.40 -11.25
C GLU A 101 1.99 25.29 -10.02
N ALA A 102 1.41 24.77 -8.93
CA ALA A 102 1.28 25.48 -7.67
C ALA A 102 2.63 25.79 -7.01
N LEU A 103 3.68 24.99 -7.27
CA LEU A 103 5.05 25.17 -6.79
C LEU A 103 6.00 25.77 -7.84
N ALA A 104 5.49 26.30 -8.95
CA ALA A 104 6.32 26.92 -9.97
C ALA A 104 7.22 28.01 -9.37
N GLY A 105 8.52 27.93 -9.64
CA GLY A 105 9.53 28.86 -9.11
C GLY A 105 10.07 28.54 -7.71
N ALA A 106 9.50 27.57 -6.99
CA ALA A 106 10.04 27.13 -5.70
C ALA A 106 11.28 26.24 -5.84
N LEU A 107 11.43 25.56 -6.99
CA LEU A 107 12.58 24.75 -7.37
C LEU A 107 12.91 24.94 -8.85
N PRO A 108 14.12 24.60 -9.31
CA PRO A 108 14.44 24.54 -10.74
C PRO A 108 13.44 23.65 -11.50
N PRO A 109 12.93 24.06 -12.67
CA PRO A 109 11.88 23.32 -13.39
C PRO A 109 12.25 21.86 -13.71
N GLY A 110 13.53 21.60 -14.00
CA GLY A 110 14.04 20.24 -14.21
C GLY A 110 13.89 19.38 -12.96
N ARG A 111 14.33 19.90 -11.80
CA ARG A 111 14.27 19.20 -10.52
C ARG A 111 12.83 18.95 -10.09
N LEU A 112 11.96 19.94 -10.21
CA LEU A 112 10.54 19.78 -9.85
C LEU A 112 9.91 18.66 -10.68
N ARG A 113 10.18 18.60 -11.99
CA ARG A 113 9.66 17.53 -12.88
C ARG A 113 10.14 16.14 -12.46
N GLU A 114 11.40 16.00 -12.07
CA GLU A 114 11.94 14.72 -11.57
C GLU A 114 11.25 14.28 -10.27
N LEU A 115 11.02 15.22 -9.34
CA LEU A 115 10.36 14.92 -8.06
C LEU A 115 8.87 14.57 -8.22
N MET A 116 8.25 15.02 -9.31
CA MET A 116 6.85 14.71 -9.66
C MET A 116 6.62 13.28 -10.12
N ASP A 117 7.66 12.51 -10.45
CA ASP A 117 7.49 11.12 -10.84
C ASP A 117 7.37 10.20 -9.61
N PRO A 118 6.16 9.66 -9.31
CA PRO A 118 5.96 8.75 -8.19
C PRO A 118 6.69 7.41 -8.38
N GLY A 119 6.99 7.01 -9.62
CA GLY A 119 7.71 5.77 -9.93
C GLY A 119 9.16 5.79 -9.42
N THR A 120 9.72 6.97 -9.18
CA THR A 120 11.08 7.14 -8.64
C THR A 120 11.09 7.31 -7.11
N TYR A 121 9.94 7.17 -6.44
CA TYR A 121 9.80 7.31 -4.99
C TYR A 121 9.08 6.11 -4.36
N VAL A 122 9.61 4.91 -4.60
CA VAL A 122 9.06 3.63 -4.12
C VAL A 122 9.76 3.07 -2.86
N GLY A 123 10.72 3.82 -2.31
CA GLY A 123 11.45 3.45 -1.11
C GLY A 123 12.15 2.08 -1.23
N ALA A 124 11.97 1.22 -0.23
CA ALA A 124 12.59 -0.09 -0.17
C ALA A 124 11.82 -1.20 -0.93
N ALA A 125 10.84 -0.85 -1.77
CA ALA A 125 9.95 -1.83 -2.41
C ALA A 125 10.70 -2.98 -3.11
N ALA A 126 11.73 -2.68 -3.92
CA ALA A 126 12.52 -3.69 -4.61
C ALA A 126 13.28 -4.61 -3.62
N ALA A 127 13.96 -4.02 -2.64
CA ALA A 127 14.69 -4.78 -1.62
C ALA A 127 13.77 -5.70 -0.79
N LEU A 128 12.55 -5.25 -0.48
CA LEU A 128 11.56 -6.09 0.22
C LEU A 128 11.11 -7.29 -0.64
N VAL A 129 10.97 -7.09 -1.95
CA VAL A 129 10.64 -8.14 -2.91
C VAL A 129 11.80 -9.13 -3.04
N ASP A 130 13.03 -8.66 -3.19
CA ASP A 130 14.20 -9.52 -3.32
C ASP A 130 14.40 -10.39 -2.08
N ARG A 131 14.22 -9.82 -0.89
CA ARG A 131 14.23 -10.58 0.38
C ARG A 131 13.15 -11.65 0.44
N ALA A 132 11.92 -11.34 0.03
CA ALA A 132 10.82 -12.30 0.01
C ALA A 132 11.05 -13.45 -0.98
N LEU A 133 11.78 -13.17 -2.08
CA LEU A 133 12.18 -14.15 -3.08
C LEU A 133 13.48 -14.88 -2.73
N GLY A 134 14.12 -14.56 -1.60
CA GLY A 134 15.39 -15.16 -1.17
C GLY A 134 16.58 -14.79 -2.07
N ARG A 135 16.52 -13.65 -2.74
CA ARG A 135 17.56 -13.17 -3.68
C ARG A 135 18.69 -12.39 -3.02
N ASP A 136 18.57 -12.13 -1.72
CA ASP A 136 19.56 -11.40 -0.90
C ASP A 136 20.60 -12.32 -0.23
N ALA A 137 20.65 -13.62 -0.57
CA ALA A 137 21.53 -14.64 0.02
C ALA A 137 22.71 -15.02 -0.88
#